data_AF-A0A359E0T4-F1
#
_entry.id   AF-A0A359E0T4-F1
#
_cell.length_a   1.000
_cell.length_b   1.000
_cell.length_c   1.000
_cell.angle_alpha   90.00
_cell.angle_beta   90.00
_cell.angle_gamma   90.00
#
_symmetry.space_group_name_H-M   'P 1'
#
loop_
_entity.id
_entity.type
_entity.pdbx_description
1 polymer ?
#
loop_
_entity_poly.entity_id
_entity_poly.type
_entity_poly.pdbx_seq_one_letter_code
_entity_poly.pdbx_strand_id
1 'polypeptide(L)'
;MPFVAIPKAKQQEALDMITEYAFAADAFNLPQEVYQQFGADRWSHWGNSNTYGGRIDYPLHQYLVGVQSGLLEALLNGTRLARIRDTEVKFGEENTITIPELMSQITNAVWSEVWTAPGENITSNRRDLQRAYLESMIEIVTDAPSNMPADARSVARAQLRDLGDRITRRLTPPYSFDAYTEAHLREVKAMIDKGLDAGLMIQS
;
A
#
# COMPACT_ATOMS: atom_id res chain seq x y z
N MET A 1 29.15 2.35 23.36
CA MET A 1 27.80 2.08 23.90
C MET A 1 27.15 1.01 23.01
N PRO A 2 26.58 -0.08 23.56
CA PRO A 2 25.91 -1.09 22.75
C PRO A 2 24.61 -0.53 22.15
N PHE A 3 24.20 -1.03 20.98
CA PHE A 3 22.92 -0.67 20.37
C PHE A 3 21.77 -1.27 21.17
N VAL A 4 20.74 -0.48 21.46
CA VAL A 4 19.49 -0.93 22.10
C VAL A 4 18.39 -0.85 21.05
N ALA A 5 17.71 -1.96 20.80
CA ALA A 5 16.58 -1.99 19.88
C ALA A 5 15.39 -1.20 20.45
N ILE A 6 14.61 -0.57 19.57
CA ILE A 6 13.31 -0.01 19.95
C ILE A 6 12.39 -1.20 20.29
N PRO A 7 11.67 -1.19 21.43
CA PRO A 7 10.79 -2.29 21.80
C PRO A 7 9.80 -2.64 20.69
N LYS A 8 9.62 -3.95 20.41
CA LYS A 8 8.67 -4.45 19.38
C LYS A 8 7.29 -3.81 19.52
N ALA A 9 6.77 -3.70 20.74
CA ALA A 9 5.47 -3.09 21.02
C ALA A 9 5.34 -1.65 20.47
N LYS A 10 6.40 -0.85 20.56
CA LYS A 10 6.40 0.52 20.03
C LYS A 10 6.50 0.55 18.49
N GLN A 11 7.20 -0.41 17.91
CA GLN A 11 7.22 -0.58 16.46
C GLN A 11 5.83 -0.96 15.94
N GLN A 12 5.14 -1.85 16.68
CA GLN A 12 3.78 -2.31 16.38
C GLN A 12 2.77 -1.18 16.49
N GLU A 13 2.79 -0.44 17.60
CA GLU A 13 1.95 0.75 17.79
C GLU A 13 2.09 1.76 16.64
N ALA A 14 3.33 2.01 16.17
CA ALA A 14 3.57 2.91 15.06
C ALA A 14 3.01 2.37 13.73
N LEU A 15 3.14 1.07 13.48
CA LEU A 15 2.60 0.43 12.29
C LEU A 15 1.07 0.42 12.32
N ASP A 16 0.47 0.09 13.47
CA ASP A 16 -0.97 0.12 13.69
C ASP A 16 -1.53 1.51 13.37
N MET A 17 -0.92 2.56 13.92
CA MET A 17 -1.30 3.96 13.65
C MET A 17 -1.25 4.29 12.15
N ILE A 18 -0.22 3.87 11.41
CA ILE A 18 -0.16 4.11 9.96
C ILE A 18 -1.28 3.35 9.25
N THR A 19 -1.49 2.08 9.60
CA THR A 19 -2.53 1.28 8.95
C THR A 19 -3.93 1.80 9.24
N GLU A 20 -4.19 2.30 10.44
CA GLU A 20 -5.47 2.86 10.86
C GLU A 20 -5.73 4.22 10.22
N TYR A 21 -4.78 5.16 10.31
CA TYR A 21 -5.03 6.55 9.93
C TYR A 21 -4.61 6.92 8.50
N ALA A 22 -3.84 6.07 7.80
CA ALA A 22 -3.44 6.32 6.42
C ALA A 22 -3.95 5.25 5.43
N PHE A 23 -4.06 4.00 5.86
CA PHE A 23 -4.40 2.88 4.96
C PHE A 23 -5.72 2.20 5.27
N ALA A 24 -6.54 2.67 6.21
CA ALA A 24 -7.86 2.10 6.43
C ALA A 24 -8.85 2.55 5.34
N ALA A 25 -9.97 1.83 5.20
CA ALA A 25 -11.01 2.17 4.25
C ALA A 25 -11.65 3.54 4.53
N ASP A 26 -11.68 3.92 5.80
CA ASP A 26 -12.30 5.12 6.36
C ASP A 26 -11.31 6.21 6.79
N ALA A 27 -10.00 5.98 6.66
CA ALA A 27 -8.92 6.89 7.04
C ALA A 27 -9.08 8.34 6.51
N PHE A 28 -9.71 8.49 5.34
CA PHE A 28 -9.95 9.78 4.70
C PHE A 28 -11.42 10.06 4.40
N ASN A 29 -12.36 9.47 5.16
CA ASN A 29 -13.79 9.80 5.09
C ASN A 29 -14.03 11.23 5.61
N LEU A 30 -13.70 12.22 4.78
CA LEU A 30 -14.03 13.62 5.05
C LEU A 30 -15.48 13.87 4.62
N PRO A 31 -16.26 14.69 5.35
CA PRO A 31 -17.58 15.10 4.91
C PRO A 31 -17.55 15.72 3.51
N GLN A 32 -18.62 15.53 2.74
CA GLN A 32 -18.70 16.08 1.37
C GLN A 32 -18.53 17.60 1.35
N GLU A 33 -18.95 18.27 2.41
CA GLU A 33 -18.81 19.70 2.62
C GLU A 33 -17.33 20.11 2.75
N VAL A 34 -16.49 19.28 3.36
CA VAL A 34 -15.04 19.50 3.45
C VAL A 34 -14.39 19.25 2.09
N TYR A 35 -14.84 18.24 1.33
CA TYR A 35 -14.40 18.01 -0.05
C TYR A 35 -14.67 19.22 -0.97
N GLN A 36 -15.83 19.87 -0.81
CA GLN A 36 -16.17 21.08 -1.57
C GLN A 36 -15.34 22.31 -1.16
N GLN A 37 -14.75 22.30 0.03
CA GLN A 37 -13.89 23.37 0.54
C GLN A 37 -12.43 23.24 0.14
N PHE A 38 -11.98 22.06 -0.32
CA PHE A 38 -10.66 21.89 -0.94
C PHE A 38 -10.66 22.50 -2.36
N GLY A 39 -10.78 23.82 -2.44
CA GLY A 39 -10.48 24.63 -3.62
C GLY A 39 -9.54 25.75 -3.21
N ALA A 40 -8.90 26.42 -4.16
CA ALA A 40 -8.08 27.58 -3.82
C ALA A 40 -8.95 28.62 -3.09
N ASP A 41 -8.60 28.95 -1.85
CA ASP A 41 -9.18 30.08 -1.13
C ASP A 41 -8.94 31.32 -2.00
N ARG A 42 -10.01 31.99 -2.44
CA ARG A 42 -9.96 33.03 -3.48
C ARG A 42 -9.39 34.36 -2.96
N TRP A 43 -8.54 34.32 -1.93
CA TRP A 43 -7.80 35.47 -1.44
C TRP A 43 -6.60 35.72 -2.36
N SER A 44 -6.91 36.32 -3.51
CA SER A 44 -5.98 36.70 -4.57
C SER A 44 -5.01 37.77 -4.08
N HIS A 45 -3.77 37.40 -3.79
CA HIS A 45 -2.64 38.32 -3.79
C HIS A 45 -2.01 38.29 -5.19
N TRP A 46 -1.94 39.47 -5.82
CA TRP A 46 -1.54 39.64 -7.22
C TRP A 46 -0.15 39.06 -7.51
N GLY A 47 -0.11 37.93 -8.22
CA GLY A 47 1.13 37.34 -8.72
C GLY A 47 1.18 35.81 -8.77
N ASN A 48 0.28 35.08 -8.10
CA ASN A 48 0.24 33.61 -8.16
C ASN A 48 -0.81 33.09 -9.16
N SER A 49 -0.46 32.03 -9.88
CA SER A 49 -1.44 31.27 -10.67
C SER A 49 -2.41 30.56 -9.73
N ASN A 50 -3.70 30.86 -9.83
CA ASN A 50 -4.79 30.18 -9.09
C ASN A 50 -5.09 28.79 -9.65
N THR A 51 -4.08 28.09 -10.17
CA THR A 51 -4.24 26.79 -10.83
C THR A 51 -3.20 25.81 -10.31
N TYR A 52 -3.65 24.59 -9.97
CA TYR A 52 -2.76 23.45 -9.72
C TYR A 52 -2.45 22.80 -11.07
N GLY A 53 -1.36 23.21 -11.71
CA GLY A 53 -0.95 22.65 -13.00
C GLY A 53 -1.96 22.90 -14.13
N GLY A 54 -2.67 24.03 -14.12
CA GLY A 54 -3.66 24.40 -15.14
C GLY A 54 -5.12 24.02 -14.81
N ARG A 55 -5.38 23.35 -13.69
CA ARG A 55 -6.73 23.05 -13.18
C ARG A 55 -7.18 24.01 -12.06
N ILE A 56 -8.47 24.32 -12.02
CA ILE A 56 -9.10 25.23 -11.04
C ILE A 56 -9.55 24.47 -9.78
N ASP A 57 -9.84 23.17 -9.91
CA ASP A 57 -10.14 22.26 -8.80
C ASP A 57 -8.86 21.73 -8.12
N TYR A 58 -8.94 21.46 -6.82
CA TYR A 58 -7.84 20.85 -6.08
C TYR A 58 -7.79 19.34 -6.39
N PRO A 59 -6.66 18.79 -6.83
CA PRO A 59 -6.57 17.37 -7.19
C PRO A 59 -6.45 16.50 -5.94
N LEU A 60 -7.52 16.45 -5.14
CA LEU A 60 -7.55 15.81 -3.84
C LEU A 60 -7.13 14.34 -3.89
N HIS A 61 -7.62 13.59 -4.88
CA HIS A 61 -7.23 12.20 -5.12
C HIS A 61 -5.71 12.06 -5.33
N GLN A 62 -5.08 12.98 -6.08
CA GLN A 62 -3.64 12.96 -6.33
C GLN A 62 -2.83 13.30 -5.07
N TYR A 63 -3.35 14.17 -4.21
CA TYR A 63 -2.67 14.52 -2.95
C TYR A 63 -2.76 13.38 -1.94
N LEU A 64 -3.95 12.78 -1.77
CA LEU A 64 -4.17 11.67 -0.85
C LEU A 64 -3.33 10.45 -1.22
N VAL A 65 -3.38 10.02 -2.49
CA VAL A 65 -2.53 8.91 -2.95
C VAL A 65 -1.05 9.27 -2.82
N GLY A 66 -0.66 10.54 -3.04
CA GLY A 66 0.73 10.98 -2.85
C GLY A 66 1.26 10.77 -1.42
N VAL A 67 0.45 11.09 -0.40
CA VAL A 67 0.79 10.84 1.01
C VAL A 67 0.91 9.33 1.27
N GLN A 68 -0.07 8.56 0.83
CA GLN A 68 -0.08 7.12 1.03
C GLN A 68 1.08 6.42 0.32
N SER A 69 1.38 6.80 -0.93
CA SER A 69 2.52 6.30 -1.69
C SER A 69 3.84 6.62 -1.02
N GLY A 70 4.00 7.84 -0.47
CA GLY A 70 5.21 8.18 0.30
C GLY A 70 5.39 7.34 1.57
N LEU A 71 4.28 6.99 2.25
CA LEU A 71 4.31 6.08 3.39
C LEU A 71 4.67 4.64 2.96
N LEU A 72 4.09 4.16 1.86
CA LEU A 72 4.42 2.85 1.28
C LEU A 72 5.90 2.78 0.89
N GLU A 73 6.42 3.78 0.19
CA GLU A 73 7.83 3.86 -0.17
C GLU A 73 8.73 3.84 1.07
N ALA A 74 8.37 4.60 2.10
CA ALA A 74 9.14 4.63 3.34
C ALA A 74 9.13 3.27 4.07
N LEU A 75 8.00 2.57 4.11
CA LEU A 75 7.84 1.28 4.79
C LEU A 75 8.46 0.11 4.02
N LEU A 76 8.35 0.12 2.69
CA LEU A 76 8.84 -0.93 1.80
C LEU A 76 10.28 -0.67 1.30
N ASN A 77 10.92 0.41 1.76
CA ASN A 77 12.29 0.74 1.37
C ASN A 77 13.29 -0.38 1.70
N GLY A 78 14.14 -0.76 0.73
CA GLY A 78 15.13 -1.83 0.89
C GLY A 78 16.06 -1.65 2.09
N THR A 79 16.51 -0.42 2.39
CA THR A 79 17.35 -0.13 3.56
C THR A 79 16.60 -0.37 4.87
N ARG A 80 15.31 -0.03 4.93
CA ARG A 80 14.49 -0.30 6.12
C ARG A 80 14.31 -1.80 6.31
N LEU A 81 13.96 -2.52 5.25
CA LEU A 81 13.76 -3.97 5.30
C LEU A 81 15.06 -4.69 5.67
N ALA A 82 16.21 -4.24 5.15
CA ALA A 82 17.52 -4.76 5.56
C ALA A 82 17.80 -4.54 7.06
N ARG A 83 17.46 -3.35 7.59
CA ARG A 83 17.60 -3.06 9.03
C ARG A 83 16.69 -3.91 9.90
N ILE A 84 15.45 -4.16 9.45
CA ILE A 84 14.52 -5.05 10.15
C ILE A 84 15.12 -6.46 10.24
N ARG A 85 15.56 -7.01 9.10
CA ARG A 85 16.23 -8.32 9.03
C ARG A 85 17.45 -8.40 9.96
N ASP A 86 18.32 -7.40 9.93
CA ASP A 86 19.51 -7.36 10.80
C ASP A 86 19.15 -7.28 12.28
N THR A 87 18.07 -6.57 12.62
CA THR A 87 17.58 -6.43 14.00
C THR A 87 17.00 -7.75 14.49
N GLU A 88 16.24 -8.43 13.63
CA GLU A 88 15.67 -9.76 13.91
C GLU A 88 16.79 -10.77 14.19
N VAL A 89 17.84 -10.81 13.36
CA VAL A 89 19.01 -11.66 13.58
C VAL A 89 19.73 -11.35 14.89
N LYS A 90 19.82 -10.07 15.27
CA LYS A 90 20.58 -9.63 16.46
C LYS A 90 19.83 -9.84 17.78
N PHE A 91 18.51 -9.66 17.75
CA PHE A 91 17.71 -9.55 18.97
C PHE A 91 16.57 -10.57 19.05
N GLY A 92 16.31 -11.36 18.01
CA GLY A 92 15.19 -12.30 17.96
C GLY A 92 13.88 -11.65 17.50
N GLU A 93 12.99 -12.46 16.94
CA GLU A 93 11.68 -12.03 16.41
C GLU A 93 10.73 -11.51 17.50
N GLU A 94 10.95 -11.88 18.76
CA GLU A 94 10.17 -11.41 19.90
C GLU A 94 10.46 -9.94 20.24
N ASN A 95 11.60 -9.41 19.78
CA ASN A 95 12.09 -8.07 20.12
C ASN A 95 11.98 -7.07 18.97
N THR A 96 11.56 -7.48 17.77
CA THR A 96 11.36 -6.58 16.63
C THR A 96 10.21 -7.05 15.74
N ILE A 97 9.61 -6.13 14.99
CA ILE A 97 8.75 -6.52 13.86
C ILE A 97 9.63 -7.20 12.81
N THR A 98 9.12 -8.25 12.20
CA THR A 98 9.74 -8.98 11.09
C THR A 98 9.24 -8.46 9.73
N ILE A 99 9.97 -8.77 8.64
CA ILE A 99 9.52 -8.41 7.28
C ILE A 99 8.16 -9.03 6.93
N PRO A 100 7.89 -10.32 7.23
CA PRO A 100 6.57 -10.92 7.02
C PRO A 100 5.44 -10.20 7.77
N GLU A 101 5.64 -9.85 9.05
CA GLU A 101 4.62 -9.13 9.85
C GLU A 101 4.31 -7.77 9.23
N LEU A 102 5.36 -6.99 8.89
CA LEU A 102 5.20 -5.67 8.27
C LEU A 102 4.44 -5.75 6.95
N MET A 103 4.90 -6.58 6.02
CA MET A 103 4.29 -6.69 4.70
C MET A 103 2.87 -7.24 4.79
N SER A 104 2.64 -8.27 5.61
CA SER A 104 1.29 -8.83 5.78
C SER A 104 0.32 -7.80 6.35
N GLN A 105 0.73 -7.01 7.35
CA GLN A 105 -0.15 -6.01 7.94
C GLN A 105 -0.51 -4.88 6.95
N ILE A 106 0.45 -4.40 6.17
CA ILE A 106 0.19 -3.41 5.11
C ILE A 106 -0.75 -4.01 4.06
N THR A 107 -0.47 -5.23 3.58
CA THR A 107 -1.31 -5.93 2.60
C THR A 107 -2.74 -6.07 3.13
N ASN A 108 -2.88 -6.43 4.41
CA ASN A 108 -4.17 -6.60 5.05
C ASN A 108 -4.96 -5.28 5.09
N ALA A 109 -4.32 -4.18 5.48
CA ALA A 109 -4.96 -2.87 5.55
C ALA A 109 -5.35 -2.32 4.16
N VAL A 110 -4.46 -2.45 3.17
CA VAL A 110 -4.69 -1.93 1.80
C VAL A 110 -5.79 -2.71 1.07
N TRP A 111 -5.94 -3.99 1.34
CA TRP A 111 -6.87 -4.89 0.64
C TRP A 111 -8.05 -5.35 1.50
N SER A 112 -8.44 -4.56 2.49
CA SER A 112 -9.47 -4.92 3.48
C SER A 112 -10.78 -5.42 2.86
N GLU A 113 -11.16 -4.85 1.72
CA GLU A 113 -12.39 -5.13 0.97
C GLU A 113 -12.47 -6.55 0.38
N VAL A 114 -11.34 -7.26 0.25
CA VAL A 114 -11.28 -8.62 -0.33
C VAL A 114 -11.03 -9.73 0.70
N TRP A 115 -10.72 -9.40 1.96
CA TRP A 115 -10.40 -10.38 3.01
C TRP A 115 -11.59 -11.08 3.66
N THR A 116 -12.80 -10.58 3.51
CA THR A 116 -14.00 -11.23 4.03
C THR A 116 -14.97 -11.51 2.89
N ALA A 117 -15.85 -12.50 3.05
CA ALA A 117 -16.87 -12.82 2.04
C ALA A 117 -18.16 -12.09 2.41
N PRO A 118 -18.94 -11.56 1.44
CA PRO A 118 -18.75 -11.62 -0.01
C PRO A 118 -17.68 -10.66 -0.57
N GLY A 119 -17.13 -9.78 0.27
CA GLY A 119 -16.27 -8.66 -0.14
C GLY A 119 -17.09 -7.38 -0.31
N GLU A 120 -16.41 -6.26 -0.46
CA GLU A 120 -17.04 -4.93 -0.52
C GLU A 120 -16.68 -4.17 -1.80
N ASN A 121 -17.50 -3.19 -2.18
CA ASN A 121 -17.17 -2.28 -3.28
C ASN A 121 -16.00 -1.38 -2.86
N ILE A 122 -15.03 -1.25 -3.76
CA ILE A 122 -13.79 -0.52 -3.48
C ILE A 122 -13.96 0.90 -4.00
N THR A 123 -13.83 1.91 -3.16
CA THR A 123 -13.97 3.33 -3.56
C THR A 123 -12.79 3.80 -4.43
N SER A 124 -12.92 4.94 -5.11
CA SER A 124 -11.85 5.46 -5.99
C SER A 124 -10.52 5.66 -5.26
N ASN A 125 -10.54 6.30 -4.07
CA ASN A 125 -9.37 6.49 -3.22
C ASN A 125 -8.68 5.16 -2.87
N ARG A 126 -9.48 4.13 -2.57
CA ARG A 126 -8.99 2.81 -2.19
C ARG A 126 -8.34 2.09 -3.35
N ARG A 127 -8.93 2.17 -4.55
CA ARG A 127 -8.32 1.63 -5.77
C ARG A 127 -6.99 2.30 -6.09
N ASP A 128 -6.86 3.61 -5.85
CA ASP A 128 -5.60 4.33 -6.10
C ASP A 128 -4.50 3.90 -5.11
N LEU A 129 -4.81 3.77 -3.82
CA LEU A 129 -3.91 3.18 -2.82
C LEU A 129 -3.48 1.76 -3.20
N GLN A 130 -4.45 0.93 -3.59
CA GLN A 130 -4.23 -0.47 -3.97
C GLN A 130 -3.31 -0.59 -5.19
N ARG A 131 -3.44 0.30 -6.19
CA ARG A 131 -2.51 0.36 -7.31
C ARG A 131 -1.11 0.77 -6.88
N ALA A 132 -0.97 1.81 -6.05
CA ALA A 132 0.32 2.26 -5.55
C ALA A 132 1.06 1.15 -4.77
N TYR A 133 0.34 0.45 -3.88
CA TYR A 133 0.88 -0.71 -3.17
C TYR A 133 1.28 -1.83 -4.14
N LEU A 134 0.42 -2.16 -5.12
CA LEU A 134 0.69 -3.23 -6.08
C LEU A 134 1.93 -2.92 -6.92
N GLU A 135 2.10 -1.68 -7.36
CA GLU A 135 3.28 -1.22 -8.10
C GLU A 135 4.56 -1.45 -7.29
N SER A 136 4.59 -1.01 -6.02
CA SER A 136 5.76 -1.22 -5.15
C SER A 136 6.06 -2.71 -4.93
N MET A 137 5.03 -3.54 -4.73
CA MET A 137 5.24 -4.98 -4.51
C MET A 137 5.71 -5.72 -5.77
N ILE A 138 5.21 -5.33 -6.95
CA ILE A 138 5.67 -5.86 -8.23
C ILE A 138 7.13 -5.44 -8.45
N GLU A 139 7.49 -4.19 -8.20
CA GLU A 139 8.88 -3.70 -8.30
C GLU A 139 9.83 -4.52 -7.43
N ILE A 140 9.48 -4.78 -6.15
CA ILE A 140 10.28 -5.64 -5.27
C ILE A 140 10.52 -7.04 -5.88
N VAL A 141 9.53 -7.58 -6.59
CA VAL A 141 9.64 -8.91 -7.20
C VAL A 141 10.45 -8.86 -8.50
N THR A 142 10.17 -7.92 -9.39
CA THR A 142 10.68 -7.88 -10.77
C THR A 142 11.94 -7.04 -10.92
N ASP A 143 12.07 -5.90 -10.24
CA ASP A 143 13.17 -4.95 -10.41
C ASP A 143 13.66 -4.43 -9.06
N ALA A 144 13.94 -5.38 -8.15
CA ALA A 144 14.31 -5.04 -6.78
C ALA A 144 15.59 -4.19 -6.74
N PRO A 145 15.60 -3.06 -6.00
CA PRO A 145 16.81 -2.31 -5.72
C PRO A 145 17.93 -3.18 -5.13
N SER A 146 19.19 -2.82 -5.39
CA SER A 146 20.36 -3.61 -4.97
C SER A 146 20.48 -3.80 -3.45
N ASN A 147 19.88 -2.90 -2.66
CA ASN A 147 19.82 -2.96 -1.20
C ASN A 147 18.60 -3.73 -0.67
N MET A 148 17.74 -4.28 -1.53
CA MET A 148 16.58 -5.07 -1.14
C MET A 148 17.02 -6.46 -0.67
N PRO A 149 16.70 -6.88 0.57
CA PRO A 149 17.02 -8.23 1.04
C PRO A 149 16.31 -9.31 0.20
N ALA A 150 16.99 -10.42 -0.08
CA ALA A 150 16.41 -11.55 -0.80
C ALA A 150 15.15 -12.11 -0.09
N ASP A 151 15.16 -12.12 1.25
CA ASP A 151 14.03 -12.57 2.05
C ASP A 151 12.81 -11.66 1.86
N ALA A 152 13.01 -10.34 1.74
CA ALA A 152 11.92 -9.40 1.44
C ALA A 152 11.30 -9.66 0.06
N ARG A 153 12.11 -10.00 -0.94
CA ARG A 153 11.62 -10.39 -2.28
C ARG A 153 10.78 -11.65 -2.22
N SER A 154 11.22 -12.64 -1.44
CA SER A 154 10.49 -13.90 -1.24
C SER A 154 9.16 -13.68 -0.53
N VAL A 155 9.13 -12.85 0.53
CA VAL A 155 7.90 -12.48 1.24
C VAL A 155 6.96 -11.72 0.31
N ALA A 156 7.45 -10.74 -0.45
CA ALA A 156 6.63 -9.98 -1.40
C ALA A 156 5.97 -10.88 -2.45
N ARG A 157 6.73 -11.84 -3.00
CA ARG A 157 6.19 -12.84 -3.93
C ARG A 157 5.08 -13.68 -3.28
N ALA A 158 5.25 -14.09 -2.02
CA ALA A 158 4.24 -14.85 -1.29
C ALA A 158 2.97 -14.04 -1.04
N GLN A 159 3.10 -12.76 -0.62
CA GLN A 159 1.97 -11.85 -0.42
C GLN A 159 1.19 -11.61 -1.71
N LEU A 160 1.88 -11.35 -2.83
CA LEU A 160 1.23 -11.17 -4.14
C LEU A 160 0.47 -12.43 -4.60
N ARG A 161 1.05 -13.62 -4.38
CA ARG A 161 0.38 -14.89 -4.72
C ARG A 161 -0.88 -15.09 -3.88
N ASP A 162 -0.82 -14.91 -2.57
CA ASP A 162 -1.99 -15.04 -1.69
C ASP A 162 -3.09 -14.04 -2.04
N LEU A 163 -2.71 -12.78 -2.30
CA LEU A 163 -3.63 -11.74 -2.75
C LEU A 163 -4.30 -12.13 -4.09
N GLY A 164 -3.53 -12.62 -5.06
CA GLY A 164 -4.06 -13.08 -6.35
C GLY A 164 -5.07 -14.22 -6.19
N ASP A 165 -4.77 -15.20 -5.33
CA ASP A 165 -5.69 -16.29 -4.99
C ASP A 165 -6.95 -15.76 -4.30
N ARG A 166 -6.80 -14.77 -3.42
CA ARG A 166 -7.93 -14.14 -2.72
C ARG A 166 -8.87 -13.44 -3.68
N ILE A 167 -8.32 -12.62 -4.57
CA ILE A 167 -9.06 -11.90 -5.60
C ILE A 167 -9.79 -12.89 -6.52
N THR A 168 -9.14 -13.99 -6.91
CA THR A 168 -9.78 -15.05 -7.70
C THR A 168 -11.02 -15.62 -7.02
N ARG A 169 -10.92 -15.93 -5.73
CA ARG A 169 -12.06 -16.43 -4.94
C ARG A 169 -13.18 -15.39 -4.82
N ARG A 170 -12.86 -14.09 -4.75
CA ARG A 170 -13.84 -13.00 -4.69
C ARG A 170 -14.56 -12.77 -6.02
N LEU A 171 -13.85 -12.91 -7.13
CA LEU A 171 -14.41 -12.84 -8.47
C LEU A 171 -15.13 -14.13 -8.90
N THR A 172 -15.28 -15.11 -8.00
CA THR A 172 -16.09 -16.32 -8.25
C THR A 172 -17.53 -16.05 -7.83
N PRO A 173 -18.53 -16.12 -8.74
CA PRO A 173 -19.92 -15.88 -8.39
C PRO A 173 -20.46 -16.82 -7.30
N PRO A 174 -21.40 -16.37 -6.46
CA PRO A 174 -22.03 -15.04 -6.49
C PRO A 174 -21.21 -13.96 -5.78
N TYR A 175 -21.10 -12.78 -6.39
CA TYR A 175 -20.64 -11.53 -5.78
C TYR A 175 -21.55 -10.38 -6.22
N SER A 176 -21.53 -9.27 -5.49
CA SER A 176 -22.35 -8.07 -5.75
C SER A 176 -21.51 -6.81 -5.98
N PHE A 177 -20.31 -6.98 -6.51
CA PHE A 177 -19.43 -5.89 -6.90
C PHE A 177 -20.06 -5.02 -8.00
N ASP A 178 -19.83 -3.72 -7.89
CA ASP A 178 -20.09 -2.78 -8.98
C ASP A 178 -19.09 -2.96 -10.12
N ALA A 179 -19.40 -2.36 -11.27
CA ALA A 179 -18.58 -2.49 -12.48
C ALA A 179 -17.14 -1.97 -12.29
N TYR A 180 -16.93 -0.96 -11.44
CA TYR A 180 -15.59 -0.42 -11.18
C TYR A 180 -14.75 -1.35 -10.32
N THR A 181 -15.35 -1.94 -9.29
CA THR A 181 -14.71 -2.90 -8.38
C THR A 181 -14.37 -4.17 -9.14
N GLU A 182 -15.30 -4.70 -9.94
CA GLU A 182 -15.03 -5.88 -10.76
C GLU A 182 -13.89 -5.64 -11.76
N ALA A 183 -13.94 -4.53 -12.51
CA ALA A 183 -12.90 -4.19 -13.47
C ALA A 183 -11.52 -4.02 -12.80
N HIS A 184 -11.47 -3.33 -11.66
CA HIS A 184 -10.24 -3.12 -10.91
C HIS A 184 -9.64 -4.43 -10.39
N LEU A 185 -10.46 -5.31 -9.78
CA LEU A 185 -9.96 -6.59 -9.26
C LEU A 185 -9.45 -7.50 -10.38
N ARG A 186 -10.08 -7.46 -11.57
CA ARG A 186 -9.59 -8.19 -12.76
C ARG A 186 -8.25 -7.63 -13.27
N GLU A 187 -8.11 -6.30 -13.33
CA GLU A 187 -6.86 -5.61 -13.66
C GLU A 187 -5.74 -6.02 -12.70
N VAL A 188 -5.98 -5.90 -11.39
CA VAL A 188 -5.03 -6.26 -10.32
C VAL A 188 -4.59 -7.71 -10.45
N LYS A 189 -5.52 -8.65 -10.64
CA LYS A 189 -5.19 -10.07 -10.80
C LYS A 189 -4.26 -10.30 -11.99
N ALA A 190 -4.54 -9.69 -13.14
CA ALA A 190 -3.71 -9.81 -14.32
C ALA A 190 -2.29 -9.22 -14.11
N MET A 191 -2.19 -8.10 -13.38
CA MET A 191 -0.91 -7.49 -13.03
C MET A 191 -0.10 -8.38 -12.07
N ILE A 192 -0.75 -8.97 -11.06
CA ILE A 192 -0.12 -9.93 -10.14
C ILE A 192 0.45 -11.12 -10.90
N ASP A 193 -0.34 -11.75 -11.78
CA ASP A 193 0.11 -12.91 -12.55
C ASP A 193 1.33 -12.57 -13.40
N LYS A 194 1.24 -11.48 -14.15
CA LYS A 194 2.34 -11.01 -15.00
C LYS A 194 3.59 -10.67 -14.19
N GLY A 195 3.44 -10.01 -13.03
CA GLY A 195 4.56 -9.66 -12.15
C GLY A 195 5.25 -10.90 -11.56
N LEU A 196 4.47 -11.89 -11.11
CA LEU A 196 4.99 -13.16 -10.59
C LEU A 196 5.75 -13.94 -11.67
N ASP A 197 5.21 -14.01 -12.89
CA ASP A 197 5.83 -14.68 -14.03
C ASP A 197 7.13 -13.99 -14.47
N ALA A 198 7.10 -12.66 -14.62
CA ALA A 198 8.30 -11.87 -14.95
C ALA A 198 9.40 -12.05 -13.90
N GLY A 199 9.04 -12.03 -12.63
CA GLY A 199 9.98 -12.25 -11.53
C GLY A 199 10.59 -13.66 -11.52
N LEU A 200 9.95 -14.68 -12.10
CA LEU A 200 10.55 -16.01 -12.26
C LEU A 200 11.62 -16.01 -13.37
N MET A 201 11.35 -15.34 -14.48
CA MET A 201 12.27 -15.27 -15.63
C MET A 201 13.58 -14.53 -15.33
N ILE A 202 13.57 -13.59 -14.37
CA ILE A 202 14.78 -12.83 -13.98
C ILE A 202 15.72 -13.67 -13.08
N GLN A 203 15.21 -14.72 -12.46
CA GLN A 203 15.96 -15.58 -11.53
C GLN A 203 16.57 -16.82 -12.21
N SER A 204 16.27 -17.07 -13.49
CA SER A 204 16.80 -18.16 -14.33
C SER A 204 17.95 -17.69 -15.21
#